data_AF-A0A5E4KUD0-F1
#
_entry.id   AF-A0A5E4KUD0-F1
#
_cell.length_a   1.000
_cell.length_b   1.000
_cell.length_c   1.000
_cell.angle_alpha   90.00
_cell.angle_beta   90.00
_cell.angle_gamma   90.00
#
_symmetry.space_group_name_H-M   'P 1'
#
loop_
_entity.id
_entity.type
_entity.pdbx_description
1 polymer ?
#
loop_
_entity_poly.entity_id
_entity_poly.type
_entity_poly.pdbx_seq_one_letter_code
_entity_poly.pdbx_strand_id
1 'polypeptide(L)'
;MKRRQKVWFFRPEKPPKPKVPENIKIEVETKAKELVESLLKPTYIKSPPEDYQFNYIVDIYASWYRSYFHFIAKYRCSAPN
;
A
#
# COMPACT_ATOMS: atom_id res chain seq x y z
N MET A 1 4.23 -9.23 39.03
CA MET A 1 3.74 -7.93 38.50
C MET A 1 2.23 -7.83 38.73
N LYS A 2 1.73 -6.72 39.29
CA LYS A 2 0.29 -6.55 39.57
C LYS A 2 -0.49 -6.38 38.26
N ARG A 3 -1.51 -7.21 38.02
CA ARG A 3 -2.37 -7.12 36.82
C ARG A 3 -3.14 -5.80 36.84
N ARG A 4 -3.11 -5.04 35.73
CA ARG A 4 -3.92 -3.82 35.57
C ARG A 4 -5.40 -4.19 35.60
N GLN A 5 -6.17 -3.52 36.46
CA GLN A 5 -7.62 -3.63 36.47
C GLN A 5 -8.20 -3.02 35.19
N LYS A 6 -9.08 -3.77 34.51
CA LYS A 6 -9.81 -3.26 33.36
C LYS A 6 -11.02 -2.48 33.87
N VAL A 7 -11.12 -1.22 33.49
CA VAL A 7 -12.23 -0.34 33.85
C VAL A 7 -12.99 -0.01 32.57
N TRP A 8 -14.33 -0.04 32.65
CA TRP A 8 -15.17 0.47 31.57
C TRP A 8 -15.12 1.99 31.62
N PHE A 9 -14.69 2.62 30.54
CA PHE A 9 -14.69 4.07 30.38
C PHE A 9 -15.59 4.44 29.20
N PHE A 10 -16.40 5.48 29.38
CA PHE A 10 -17.27 5.99 28.32
C PHE A 10 -16.42 6.44 27.12
N ARG A 11 -16.63 5.81 25.97
CA ARG A 11 -16.00 6.20 24.71
C ARG A 11 -17.06 6.85 23.81
N PRO A 12 -17.05 8.18 23.65
CA PRO A 12 -17.95 8.83 22.71
C PRO A 12 -17.67 8.34 21.28
N GLU A 13 -18.69 8.41 20.42
CA GLU A 13 -18.53 8.07 19.01
C GLU A 13 -17.51 9.01 18.37
N LYS A 14 -16.61 8.41 17.57
CA LYS A 14 -15.63 9.21 16.83
C LYS A 14 -16.34 9.90 15.66
N PRO A 15 -15.97 11.15 15.34
CA PRO A 15 -16.52 11.82 14.17
C PRO A 15 -16.26 10.99 12.89
N PRO A 16 -17.15 11.09 11.89
CA PRO A 16 -16.98 10.36 10.64
C PRO A 16 -15.66 10.76 9.98
N LYS A 17 -14.97 9.77 9.40
CA LYS A 17 -13.70 10.02 8.71
C LYS A 17 -13.93 10.96 7.53
N PRO A 18 -13.00 11.90 7.26
CA PRO A 18 -13.09 12.78 6.11
C PRO A 18 -13.14 11.93 4.82
N LYS A 19 -14.12 12.23 3.96
CA LYS A 19 -14.25 11.63 2.63
C LYS A 19 -13.50 12.49 1.63
N VAL A 20 -12.65 11.86 0.84
CA VAL A 20 -11.97 12.54 -0.27
C VAL A 20 -13.01 12.76 -1.39
N PRO A 21 -13.13 13.99 -1.93
CA PRO A 21 -13.96 14.27 -3.10
C PRO A 21 -13.59 13.38 -4.29
N GLU A 22 -14.58 12.97 -5.07
CA GLU A 22 -14.37 12.00 -6.15
C GLU A 22 -13.48 12.55 -7.27
N ASN A 23 -13.58 13.85 -7.57
CA ASN A 23 -12.73 14.51 -8.56
C ASN A 23 -11.23 14.37 -8.19
N ILE A 24 -10.90 14.61 -6.91
CA ILE A 24 -9.52 14.48 -6.42
C ILE A 24 -9.03 13.03 -6.53
N LYS A 25 -9.92 12.05 -6.27
CA LYS A 25 -9.52 10.64 -6.40
C LYS A 25 -9.15 10.27 -7.82
N ILE A 26 -9.96 10.71 -8.79
CA ILE A 26 -9.71 10.47 -10.21
C ILE A 26 -8.40 11.13 -10.63
N GLU A 27 -8.19 12.40 -10.26
CA GLU A 27 -6.98 13.13 -10.62
C GLU A 27 -5.70 12.46 -10.07
N VAL A 28 -5.72 12.08 -8.80
CA VAL A 28 -4.58 11.39 -8.16
C VAL A 28 -4.37 10.02 -8.78
N GLU A 29 -5.42 9.27 -9.07
CA GLU A 29 -5.31 7.96 -9.69
C GLU A 29 -4.67 8.04 -11.09
N THR A 30 -5.08 9.01 -11.90
CA THR A 30 -4.51 9.23 -13.25
C THR A 30 -3.02 9.57 -13.16
N LYS A 31 -2.66 10.59 -12.37
CA LYS A 31 -1.25 11.01 -12.22
C LYS A 31 -0.38 9.92 -11.63
N ALA A 32 -0.92 9.14 -10.69
CA ALA A 32 -0.17 8.04 -10.11
C ALA A 32 0.03 6.88 -11.08
N LYS A 33 -0.98 6.54 -11.89
CA LYS A 33 -0.82 5.53 -12.95
C LYS A 33 0.26 5.95 -13.95
N GLU A 34 0.23 7.20 -14.40
CA GLU A 34 1.26 7.76 -15.27
C GLU A 34 2.66 7.66 -14.64
N LEU A 35 2.81 8.02 -13.36
CA LEU A 35 4.08 7.92 -12.64
C LEU A 35 4.56 6.46 -12.48
N VAL A 36 3.63 5.55 -12.19
CA VAL A 36 3.94 4.12 -12.04
C VAL A 36 4.45 3.56 -13.37
N GLU A 37 3.76 3.84 -14.47
CA GLU A 37 4.08 3.29 -15.79
C GLU A 37 5.32 3.94 -16.42
N SER A 38 5.46 5.26 -16.32
CA SER A 38 6.56 5.99 -16.96
C SER A 38 7.89 5.87 -16.22
N LEU A 39 7.87 5.81 -14.88
CA LEU A 39 9.08 5.88 -14.07
C LEU A 39 9.27 4.64 -13.20
N LEU A 40 8.30 4.26 -12.38
CA LEU A 40 8.53 3.24 -11.35
C LEU A 40 8.74 1.85 -11.94
N LYS A 41 7.86 1.42 -12.85
CA LYS A 41 7.99 0.11 -13.50
C LYS A 41 9.31 -0.06 -14.24
N PRO A 42 9.69 0.82 -15.19
CA PRO A 42 10.94 0.66 -15.93
C PRO A 42 12.20 0.81 -15.06
N THR A 43 12.15 1.60 -14.00
CA THR A 43 13.33 1.82 -13.14
C THR A 43 13.56 0.65 -12.17
N TYR A 44 12.50 0.08 -11.60
CA TYR A 44 12.60 -0.86 -10.48
C TYR A 44 12.25 -2.31 -10.82
N ILE A 45 11.45 -2.57 -11.86
CA ILE A 45 11.18 -3.93 -12.31
C ILE A 45 12.35 -4.37 -13.18
N LYS A 46 13.27 -5.12 -12.56
CA LYS A 46 14.40 -5.74 -13.24
C LYS A 46 13.99 -7.12 -13.75
N SER A 47 14.65 -7.58 -14.81
CA SER A 47 14.53 -8.96 -15.26
C SER A 47 14.77 -9.92 -14.09
N PRO A 48 14.05 -11.06 -14.04
CA PRO A 48 14.24 -12.03 -12.97
C PRO A 48 15.72 -12.40 -12.84
N PRO A 49 16.31 -12.30 -11.64
CA PRO A 49 17.66 -12.79 -11.43
C PRO A 49 17.71 -14.30 -11.68
N GLU A 50 18.77 -14.76 -12.32
CA GLU A 50 18.99 -16.17 -12.68
C GLU A 50 19.10 -17.05 -11.41
N ASP A 51 19.64 -16.46 -10.33
CA ASP A 51 19.68 -17.04 -8.99
C ASP A 51 18.45 -16.64 -8.17
N TYR A 52 17.49 -17.56 -8.06
CA TYR A 52 16.25 -17.43 -7.28
C TYR A 52 16.46 -17.41 -5.75
N GLN A 53 17.64 -17.03 -5.26
CA GLN A 53 17.95 -17.01 -3.83
C GLN A 53 17.33 -15.79 -3.11
N PHE A 54 16.97 -14.73 -3.83
CA PHE A 54 16.47 -13.48 -3.25
C PHE A 54 15.09 -13.06 -3.80
N ASN A 55 14.33 -12.36 -2.97
CA ASN A 55 13.05 -11.79 -3.36
C ASN A 55 13.26 -10.65 -4.35
N TYR A 56 12.44 -10.59 -5.40
CA TYR A 56 12.52 -9.53 -6.41
C TYR A 56 11.14 -8.93 -6.72
N ILE A 57 11.13 -7.67 -7.16
CA ILE A 57 9.91 -6.94 -7.52
C ILE A 57 9.40 -7.47 -8.85
N VAL A 58 8.15 -7.91 -8.88
CA VAL A 58 7.45 -8.36 -10.09
C VAL A 58 6.58 -7.25 -10.66
N ASP A 59 5.94 -6.47 -9.79
CA ASP A 59 5.02 -5.42 -10.21
C ASP A 59 4.99 -4.29 -9.20
N ILE A 60 4.69 -3.09 -9.69
CA ILE A 60 4.46 -1.91 -8.88
C ILE A 60 3.15 -1.30 -9.38
N TYR A 61 2.22 -1.06 -8.48
CA TYR A 61 0.94 -0.46 -8.79
C TYR A 61 0.50 0.47 -7.68
N ALA A 62 -0.52 1.27 -7.95
CA ALA A 62 -1.09 2.18 -6.97
C ALA A 62 -2.60 2.00 -6.90
N SER A 63 -3.16 2.09 -5.69
CA SER A 63 -4.60 1.91 -5.50
C SER A 63 -5.12 2.67 -4.28
N TRP A 64 -6.41 2.98 -4.36
CA TRP A 64 -7.16 3.55 -3.24
C TRP A 64 -7.52 2.47 -2.21
N TYR A 65 -7.24 2.76 -0.94
CA TYR A 65 -7.78 2.00 0.18
C TYR A 65 -8.32 2.99 1.22
N ARG A 66 -9.65 3.00 1.36
CA ARG A 66 -10.40 3.98 2.17
C ARG A 66 -10.09 5.41 1.68
N SER A 67 -9.65 6.30 2.58
CA SER A 67 -9.28 7.69 2.27
C SER A 67 -7.80 7.86 1.92
N TYR A 68 -7.06 6.76 1.73
CA TYR A 68 -5.62 6.80 1.47
C TYR A 68 -5.30 6.19 0.11
N PHE A 69 -4.33 6.79 -0.56
CA PHE A 69 -3.79 6.29 -1.81
C PHE A 69 -2.44 5.62 -1.56
N HIS A 70 -2.31 4.35 -1.92
CA HIS A 70 -1.15 3.54 -1.61
C HIS A 70 -0.35 3.24 -2.88
N PHE A 71 0.98 3.28 -2.78
CA PHE A 71 1.89 2.67 -3.74
C PHE A 71 2.33 1.31 -3.19
N ILE A 72 2.17 0.27 -4.01
CA ILE A 72 2.36 -1.12 -3.60
C ILE A 72 3.34 -1.77 -4.57
N ALA A 73 4.37 -2.42 -4.02
CA ALA A 73 5.28 -3.27 -4.76
C ALA A 73 4.98 -4.73 -4.44
N LYS A 74 4.79 -5.54 -5.49
CA LYS A 74 4.58 -6.98 -5.41
C LYS A 74 5.92 -7.68 -5.57
N TYR A 75 6.29 -8.47 -4.57
CA TYR A 75 7.51 -9.26 -4.57
C TYR A 75 7.21 -10.72 -4.87
N ARG A 76 8.09 -11.39 -5.62
CA ARG A 76 8.16 -12.85 -5.66
C ARG A 76 9.15 -13.30 -4.61
N CYS A 77 8.71 -14.17 -3.71
CA CYS A 77 9.56 -14.79 -2.70
C CYS A 77 9.68 -16.29 -3.02
N SER A 78 10.87 -16.73 -3.38
CA SER A 78 11.21 -18.13 -3.66
C SER A 78 11.89 -18.75 -2.45
N ALA A 79 11.19 -18.84 -1.32
CA ALA A 79 11.60 -19.70 -0.22
C ALA A 79 10.76 -20.99 -0.25
N PRO A 80 11.36 -22.18 -0.12
CA PRO A 80 10.57 -23.38 0.15
C PRO A 80 10.02 -23.30 1.58
N ASN A 81 8.75 -23.69 1.75
CA ASN A 81 8.19 -24.05 3.06
C ASN A 81 8.51 -25.51 3.36
#